data_AF-A0A1Y4LED6-F1
#
_entry.id   AF-A0A1Y4LED6-F1
#
_cell.length_a   1.000
_cell.length_b   1.000
_cell.length_c   1.000
_cell.angle_alpha   90.00
_cell.angle_beta   90.00
_cell.angle_gamma   90.00
#
_symmetry.space_group_name_H-M   'P 1'
#
loop_
_entity.id
_entity.type
_entity.pdbx_description
1 polymer ?
#
loop_
_entity_poly.entity_id
_entity_poly.type
_entity_poly.pdbx_seq_one_letter_code
_entity_poly.pdbx_strand_id
1 'polypeptide(L)'
;MFNKKSEYAQNKREKDSIIYISVNGRIRLTRADFASEEEFLRWKQWSDEDYYETERRGRGYYDNGVPLDENISAAGAVASAEDEYFREQMADEIEATRKALCQERMAKVKALLTARQYRRIWMYLAEEKSITEIAKAEGLSKASVSRSVAVALRKLRKLR
;
A
#
# COMPACT_ATOMS: atom_id res chain seq x y z
N MET A 1 28.88 6.04 3.46
CA MET A 1 29.62 5.93 4.76
C MET A 1 30.70 7.01 4.82
N PHE A 2 30.73 7.86 5.85
CA PHE A 2 31.70 8.99 5.93
C PHE A 2 33.09 8.51 6.37
N ASN A 3 34.07 8.55 5.46
CA ASN A 3 35.44 8.18 5.76
C ASN A 3 36.23 9.39 6.31
N LYS A 4 36.43 9.43 7.64
CA LYS A 4 37.20 10.49 8.32
C LYS A 4 38.68 10.57 7.90
N LYS A 5 39.19 9.56 7.19
CA LYS A 5 40.56 9.48 6.71
C LYS A 5 40.68 9.79 5.21
N SER A 6 39.59 10.12 4.52
CA SER A 6 39.66 10.43 3.10
C SER A 6 40.42 11.72 2.83
N GLU A 7 40.98 11.81 1.63
CA GLU A 7 41.77 12.96 1.18
C GLU A 7 40.92 14.24 1.19
N TYR A 8 39.67 14.13 0.75
CA TYR A 8 38.66 15.18 0.91
C TYR A 8 38.45 15.57 2.37
N ALA A 9 38.22 14.61 3.27
CA ALA A 9 37.97 14.90 4.68
C ALA A 9 39.17 15.57 5.36
N GLN A 10 40.39 15.19 4.99
CA GLN A 10 41.63 15.78 5.49
C GLN A 10 41.85 17.19 4.93
N ASN A 11 41.69 17.39 3.62
CA ASN A 11 41.80 18.71 3.01
C ASN A 11 40.73 19.65 3.55
N LYS A 12 39.48 19.20 3.69
CA LYS A 12 38.37 20.04 4.18
C LYS A 12 38.52 20.44 5.65
N ARG A 13 39.15 19.60 6.47
CA ARG A 13 39.41 19.89 7.89
C ARG A 13 40.43 21.01 8.07
N GLU A 14 41.41 21.10 7.17
CA GLU A 14 42.43 22.13 7.18
C GLU A 14 41.95 23.35 6.39
N LYS A 15 41.48 24.37 7.11
CA LYS A 15 40.96 25.61 6.50
C LYS A 15 42.07 26.56 6.06
N ASP A 16 43.24 26.47 6.69
CA ASP A 16 44.36 27.39 6.50
C ASP A 16 45.46 26.83 5.59
N SER A 17 45.24 25.64 5.04
CA SER A 17 46.16 24.99 4.11
C SER A 17 45.42 24.17 3.05
N ILE A 18 46.11 23.96 1.94
CA ILE A 18 45.73 23.03 0.89
C ILE A 18 46.68 21.83 1.00
N ILE A 19 46.11 20.64 1.11
CA ILE A 19 46.87 19.39 1.07
C ILE A 19 46.98 19.00 -0.41
N TYR A 20 48.13 19.21 -1.01
CA TYR A 20 48.44 18.75 -2.35
C TYR A 20 48.99 17.33 -2.28
N ILE A 21 48.37 16.42 -3.02
CA ILE A 21 48.71 14.99 -3.00
C ILE A 21 49.40 14.64 -4.32
N SER A 22 50.70 14.36 -4.25
CA SER A 22 51.51 13.96 -5.39
C SER A 22 51.92 12.49 -5.28
N VAL A 23 52.45 11.93 -6.37
CA VAL A 23 53.06 10.59 -6.40
C VAL A 23 54.22 10.43 -5.40
N ASN A 24 54.87 11.54 -5.02
CA ASN A 24 56.00 11.55 -4.11
C ASN A 24 55.58 11.81 -2.64
N GLY A 25 54.29 11.97 -2.38
CA GLY A 25 53.74 12.25 -1.05
C GLY A 25 52.91 13.51 -0.99
N ARG A 26 52.58 13.91 0.24
CA ARG A 26 51.66 15.01 0.54
C ARG A 26 52.44 16.27 0.89
N ILE A 27 52.12 17.36 0.21
CA ILE A 27 52.71 18.67 0.41
C ILE A 27 51.62 19.58 0.99
N ARG A 28 51.94 20.27 2.08
CA ARG A 28 51.02 21.24 2.68
C ARG A 28 51.38 22.63 2.16
N LEU A 29 50.46 23.23 1.42
CA LEU A 29 50.56 24.62 0.96
C LEU A 29 49.78 25.50 1.93
N THR A 30 50.44 26.48 2.51
CA THR A 30 49.89 27.45 3.46
C THR A 30 49.62 28.77 2.77
N ARG A 31 48.93 29.69 3.43
CA ARG A 31 48.65 31.03 2.88
C ARG A 31 49.89 31.81 2.46
N ALA A 32 51.05 31.55 3.08
CA ALA A 32 52.31 32.22 2.77
C ALA A 32 52.91 31.78 1.41
N ASP A 33 52.43 30.67 0.85
CA ASP A 33 52.90 30.12 -0.42
C ASP A 33 52.18 30.73 -1.64
N PHE A 34 51.23 31.65 -1.42
CA PHE A 34 50.41 32.29 -2.44
C PHE A 34 50.64 33.80 -2.50
N ALA A 35 50.42 34.41 -3.66
CA ALA A 35 50.64 35.84 -3.84
C ALA A 35 49.57 36.70 -3.17
N SER A 36 48.36 36.15 -2.92
CA SER A 36 47.27 36.83 -2.23
C SER A 36 46.33 35.86 -1.51
N GLU A 37 45.54 36.39 -0.57
CA GLU A 37 44.49 35.62 0.13
C GLU A 37 43.38 35.17 -0.83
N GLU A 38 43.04 36.00 -1.81
CA GLU A 38 42.05 35.66 -2.85
C GLU A 38 42.51 34.48 -3.71
N GLU A 39 43.80 34.45 -4.06
CA GLU A 39 44.38 33.35 -4.82
C GLU A 39 44.34 32.05 -4.01
N PHE A 40 44.71 32.10 -2.73
CA PHE A 40 44.61 30.96 -1.83
C PHE A 40 43.18 30.43 -1.74
N LEU A 41 42.19 31.30 -1.53
CA LEU A 41 40.78 30.91 -1.42
C LEU A 41 40.26 30.26 -2.70
N ARG A 42 40.65 30.78 -3.87
CA ARG A 42 40.28 30.20 -5.17
C ARG A 42 40.84 28.77 -5.31
N TRP A 43 42.13 28.59 -5.04
CA TRP A 43 42.75 27.27 -5.11
C TRP A 43 42.23 26.32 -4.04
N LYS A 44 41.88 26.84 -2.87
CA LYS A 44 41.29 26.07 -1.78
C LYS A 44 39.91 25.53 -2.16
N GLN A 45 39.07 26.38 -2.73
CA GLN A 45 37.75 25.99 -3.22
C GLN A 45 37.86 24.94 -4.33
N TRP A 46 38.74 25.17 -5.30
CA TRP A 46 38.96 24.23 -6.39
C TRP A 46 39.45 22.86 -5.89
N SER A 47 40.44 22.84 -4.97
CA SER A 47 40.97 21.62 -4.39
C SER A 47 39.93 20.86 -3.55
N ASP A 48 39.10 21.57 -2.78
CA ASP A 48 38.01 20.94 -2.02
C ASP A 48 37.00 20.26 -2.95
N GLU A 49 36.67 20.88 -4.08
CA GLU A 49 35.72 20.33 -5.06
C GLU A 49 36.30 19.12 -5.80
N ASP A 50 37.56 19.20 -6.23
CA ASP A 50 38.24 18.12 -6.93
C ASP A 50 38.34 16.83 -6.08
N TYR A 51 38.72 16.98 -4.81
CA TYR A 51 38.73 15.86 -3.88
C TYR A 51 37.33 15.33 -3.55
N TYR A 52 36.33 16.22 -3.53
CA TYR A 52 34.93 15.82 -3.33
C TYR A 52 34.41 14.95 -4.48
N GLU A 53 34.62 15.40 -5.72
CA GLU A 53 34.22 14.67 -6.93
C GLU A 53 34.94 13.32 -7.05
N THR A 54 36.23 13.27 -6.72
CA THR A 54 37.00 12.01 -6.69
C THR A 54 36.43 11.01 -5.68
N GLU A 55 36.10 11.46 -4.47
CA GLU A 55 35.43 10.63 -3.47
C GLU A 55 34.02 10.20 -3.89
N ARG A 56 33.25 11.10 -4.53
CA ARG A 56 31.89 10.85 -4.97
C ARG A 56 31.84 9.76 -6.05
N ARG A 57 32.77 9.76 -7.01
CA ARG A 57 32.87 8.73 -8.06
C ARG A 57 33.04 7.32 -7.50
N GLY A 58 33.76 7.18 -6.37
CA GLY A 58 33.95 5.89 -5.70
C GLY A 58 32.76 5.42 -4.84
N ARG A 59 31.74 6.27 -4.62
CA ARG A 59 30.60 5.96 -3.74
C ARG A 59 29.31 5.53 -4.44
N GLY A 60 29.25 5.59 -5.78
CA GLY A 60 28.02 5.31 -6.54
C GLY A 60 27.39 3.93 -6.27
N TYR A 61 28.18 2.91 -5.94
CA TYR A 61 27.66 1.58 -5.58
C TYR A 61 26.98 1.56 -4.20
N TYR A 62 27.51 2.29 -3.22
CA TYR A 62 27.00 2.31 -1.85
C TYR A 62 25.91 3.35 -1.63
N ASP A 63 25.90 4.44 -2.41
CA ASP A 63 24.93 5.53 -2.27
C ASP A 63 23.56 5.15 -2.87
N ASN A 64 23.50 4.21 -3.81
CA ASN A 64 22.28 3.75 -4.47
C ASN A 64 21.70 2.44 -3.86
N GLY A 65 22.24 1.98 -2.73
CA GLY A 65 21.73 0.79 -2.06
C GLY A 65 20.34 1.05 -1.47
N VAL A 66 19.35 0.26 -1.86
CA VAL A 66 18.02 0.26 -1.22
C VAL A 66 18.02 -0.83 -0.13
N PRO A 67 17.63 -0.51 1.12
CA PRO A 67 17.56 -1.52 2.18
C PRO A 67 16.48 -2.55 1.85
N LEU A 68 16.85 -3.83 1.83
CA LEU A 68 15.93 -4.96 1.65
C LEU A 68 15.03 -5.15 2.89
N ASP A 69 14.08 -4.23 3.11
CA ASP A 69 13.09 -4.34 4.17
C ASP A 69 11.73 -4.85 3.64
N GLU A 70 10.84 -5.23 4.56
CA GLU A 70 9.48 -5.71 4.23
C GLU A 70 8.63 -4.65 3.50
N ASN A 71 9.01 -3.37 3.54
CA ASN A 71 8.26 -2.26 2.96
C ASN A 71 8.58 -2.01 1.47
N ILE A 72 9.64 -2.59 0.90
CA ILE A 72 9.88 -2.52 -0.57
C ILE A 72 8.68 -3.08 -1.33
N SER A 73 8.05 -4.13 -0.79
CA SER A 73 6.89 -4.75 -1.42
C SER A 73 5.68 -3.81 -1.49
N ALA A 74 5.60 -2.77 -0.66
CA ALA A 74 4.53 -1.77 -0.69
C ALA A 74 4.87 -0.57 -1.57
N ALA A 75 6.15 -0.17 -1.65
CA ALA A 75 6.60 0.97 -2.45
C ALA A 75 6.73 0.67 -3.95
N GLY A 76 6.91 -0.60 -4.34
CA GLY A 76 7.07 -1.03 -5.73
C GLY A 76 5.93 -1.87 -6.30
N ALA A 77 4.87 -2.15 -5.54
CA ALA A 77 3.71 -2.92 -6.02
C ALA A 77 2.84 -2.09 -6.96
N VAL A 78 3.27 -2.03 -8.22
CA VAL A 78 2.42 -1.60 -9.34
C VAL A 78 1.71 -2.84 -9.88
N ALA A 79 0.43 -2.69 -10.23
CA ALA A 79 -0.31 -3.77 -10.87
C ALA A 79 0.44 -4.26 -12.11
N SER A 80 0.69 -5.56 -12.20
CA SER A 80 1.29 -6.19 -13.37
C SER A 80 0.34 -6.11 -14.57
N ALA A 81 0.89 -6.26 -15.77
CA ALA A 81 0.08 -6.44 -16.98
C ALA A 81 -0.85 -7.66 -16.87
N GLU A 82 -0.42 -8.69 -16.14
CA GLU A 82 -1.24 -9.87 -15.84
C GLU A 82 -2.41 -9.51 -14.90
N ASP A 83 -2.16 -8.70 -13.87
CA ASP A 83 -3.22 -8.23 -12.95
C ASP A 83 -4.27 -7.39 -13.70
N GLU A 84 -3.84 -6.60 -14.68
CA GLU A 84 -4.76 -5.87 -15.56
C GLU A 84 -5.59 -6.78 -16.45
N TYR A 85 -4.95 -7.77 -17.06
CA TYR A 85 -5.62 -8.71 -17.94
C TYR A 85 -6.65 -9.59 -17.22
N PHE A 86 -6.32 -10.09 -16.02
CA PHE A 86 -7.19 -10.98 -15.26
C PHE A 86 -8.22 -10.26 -14.39
N ARG A 87 -8.15 -8.94 -14.25
CA ARG A 87 -9.03 -8.17 -13.36
C ARG A 87 -10.52 -8.40 -13.65
N GLU A 88 -10.90 -8.36 -14.92
CA GLU A 88 -12.29 -8.54 -15.36
C GLU A 88 -12.76 -9.99 -15.18
N GLN A 89 -11.93 -10.97 -15.58
CA GLN A 89 -12.24 -12.39 -15.41
C GLN A 89 -12.42 -12.76 -13.94
N MET A 90 -11.53 -12.28 -13.07
CA MET A 90 -11.63 -12.48 -11.63
C MET A 90 -12.89 -11.83 -11.06
N ALA A 91 -13.27 -10.64 -11.54
CA ALA A 91 -14.51 -10.00 -11.12
C ALA A 91 -15.75 -10.82 -11.50
N ASP A 92 -15.77 -11.35 -12.73
CA ASP A 92 -16.85 -12.21 -13.22
C ASP A 92 -16.93 -13.52 -12.43
N GLU A 93 -15.79 -14.15 -12.13
CA GLU A 93 -15.73 -15.36 -11.30
C GLU A 93 -16.21 -15.10 -9.86
N ILE A 94 -15.81 -13.96 -9.28
CA ILE A 94 -16.29 -13.53 -7.96
C ILE A 94 -17.81 -13.28 -8.00
N GLU A 95 -18.34 -12.69 -9.06
CA GLU A 95 -19.78 -12.48 -9.19
C GLU A 95 -20.53 -13.79 -9.39
N ALA A 96 -20.01 -14.70 -10.21
CA ALA A 96 -20.57 -16.02 -10.47
C ALA A 96 -20.62 -16.87 -9.18
N THR A 97 -19.53 -16.89 -8.42
CA THR A 97 -19.47 -17.60 -7.13
C THR A 97 -20.43 -17.01 -6.11
N ARG A 98 -20.54 -15.67 -6.04
CA ARG A 98 -21.57 -15.00 -5.20
C ARG A 98 -22.99 -15.38 -5.62
N LYS A 99 -23.29 -15.37 -6.92
CA LYS A 99 -24.60 -15.76 -7.45
C LYS A 99 -24.92 -17.22 -7.12
N ALA A 100 -23.97 -18.13 -7.31
CA ALA A 100 -24.13 -19.54 -6.99
C ALA A 100 -24.41 -19.76 -5.49
N LEU A 101 -23.63 -19.11 -4.61
CA LEU A 101 -23.84 -19.18 -3.17
C LEU A 101 -25.20 -18.62 -2.75
N CYS A 102 -25.62 -17.49 -3.33
CA CYS A 102 -26.93 -16.91 -3.11
C CYS A 102 -28.05 -17.85 -3.55
N GLN A 103 -27.92 -18.49 -4.72
CA GLN A 103 -28.89 -19.46 -5.21
C GLN A 103 -28.99 -20.69 -4.29
N GLU A 104 -27.85 -21.23 -3.84
CA GLU A 104 -27.81 -22.37 -2.92
C GLU A 104 -28.51 -22.03 -1.58
N ARG A 105 -28.21 -20.85 -1.02
CA ARG A 105 -28.86 -20.36 0.21
C ARG A 105 -30.37 -20.17 0.00
N MET A 106 -30.79 -19.60 -1.13
CA MET A 106 -32.20 -19.41 -1.46
C MET A 106 -32.93 -20.74 -1.66
N ALA A 107 -32.28 -21.75 -2.24
CA ALA A 107 -32.83 -23.09 -2.37
C ALA A 107 -33.07 -23.74 -1.00
N LYS A 108 -32.10 -23.64 -0.08
CA LYS A 108 -32.25 -24.12 1.31
C LYS A 108 -33.41 -23.42 2.04
N VAL A 109 -33.57 -22.11 1.86
CA VAL A 109 -34.70 -21.35 2.42
C VAL A 109 -36.04 -21.85 1.87
N LYS A 110 -36.14 -22.01 0.54
CA LYS A 110 -37.36 -22.49 -0.13
C LYS A 110 -37.72 -23.93 0.27
N ALA A 111 -36.73 -24.78 0.54
CA ALA A 111 -36.96 -26.15 0.99
C ALA A 111 -37.55 -26.22 2.42
N LEU A 112 -37.20 -25.30 3.32
CA LEU A 112 -37.67 -25.31 4.71
C LEU A 112 -39.03 -24.63 4.93
N LEU A 113 -39.37 -23.67 4.07
CA LEU A 113 -40.58 -22.87 4.18
C LEU A 113 -41.65 -23.38 3.22
N THR A 114 -42.91 -23.38 3.67
CA THR A 114 -44.01 -23.56 2.71
C THR A 114 -44.10 -22.34 1.79
N ALA A 115 -44.68 -22.50 0.60
CA ALA A 115 -44.84 -21.40 -0.36
C ALA A 115 -45.50 -20.15 0.28
N ARG A 116 -46.46 -20.36 1.17
CA ARG A 116 -47.12 -19.29 1.93
C ARG A 116 -46.21 -18.63 2.97
N GLN A 117 -45.42 -19.41 3.70
CA GLN A 117 -44.45 -18.89 4.65
C GLN A 117 -43.38 -18.06 3.92
N TYR A 118 -42.87 -18.57 2.79
CA TYR A 118 -41.90 -17.88 1.95
C TYR A 118 -42.45 -16.54 1.45
N ARG A 119 -43.66 -16.52 0.87
CA ARG A 119 -44.28 -15.30 0.34
C ARG A 119 -44.46 -14.23 1.42
N ARG A 120 -44.90 -14.61 2.63
CA ARG A 120 -45.05 -13.69 3.76
C ARG A 120 -43.72 -13.14 4.27
N ILE A 121 -42.68 -13.98 4.31
CA ILE A 121 -41.32 -13.53 4.68
C ILE A 121 -40.76 -12.58 3.62
N TRP A 122 -40.99 -12.87 2.34
CA TRP A 122 -40.58 -11.99 1.25
C TRP A 122 -41.23 -10.60 1.38
N MET A 123 -42.55 -10.54 1.55
CA MET A 123 -43.25 -9.28 1.78
C MET A 123 -42.74 -8.53 3.03
N TYR A 124 -42.42 -9.26 4.10
CA TYR A 124 -41.99 -8.65 5.36
C TYR A 124 -40.53 -8.14 5.33
N LEU A 125 -39.60 -8.90 4.73
CA LEU A 125 -38.16 -8.58 4.76
C LEU A 125 -37.64 -7.89 3.49
N ALA A 126 -38.16 -8.25 2.32
CA ALA A 126 -37.69 -7.69 1.04
C ALA A 126 -38.54 -6.51 0.58
N GLU A 127 -39.85 -6.51 0.86
CA GLU A 127 -40.77 -5.42 0.51
C GLU A 127 -41.10 -4.51 1.71
N GLU A 128 -40.53 -4.78 2.89
CA GLU A 128 -40.70 -4.02 4.15
C GLU A 128 -42.17 -3.81 4.60
N LYS A 129 -43.10 -4.65 4.13
CA LYS A 129 -44.51 -4.54 4.48
C LYS A 129 -44.76 -4.94 5.92
N SER A 130 -45.60 -4.17 6.61
CA SER A 130 -46.08 -4.51 7.94
C SER A 130 -46.98 -5.74 7.94
N ILE A 131 -47.08 -6.42 9.08
CA ILE A 131 -47.98 -7.57 9.27
C ILE A 131 -49.44 -7.19 8.94
N THR A 132 -49.83 -5.94 9.23
CA THR A 132 -51.16 -5.39 8.91
C THR A 132 -51.41 -5.28 7.41
N GLU A 133 -50.43 -4.80 6.64
CA GLU A 133 -50.55 -4.69 5.18
C GLU A 133 -50.57 -6.05 4.52
N ILE A 134 -49.74 -6.99 4.97
CA ILE A 134 -49.74 -8.38 4.49
C ILE A 134 -51.08 -9.06 4.80
N ALA A 135 -51.63 -8.84 5.99
CA ALA A 135 -52.94 -9.37 6.38
C ALA A 135 -54.07 -8.81 5.51
N LYS A 136 -54.05 -7.50 5.22
CA LYS A 136 -55.00 -6.84 4.32
C LYS A 136 -54.88 -7.38 2.89
N ALA A 137 -53.66 -7.55 2.38
CA ALA A 137 -53.40 -8.06 1.04
C ALA A 137 -53.85 -9.51 0.85
N GLU A 138 -53.71 -10.35 1.88
CA GLU A 138 -54.15 -11.75 1.84
C GLU A 138 -55.61 -11.97 2.30
N GLY A 139 -56.30 -10.92 2.78
CA GLY A 139 -57.67 -11.04 3.32
C GLY A 139 -57.77 -11.88 4.59
N LEU A 140 -56.74 -11.84 5.45
CA LEU A 140 -56.63 -12.71 6.62
C LEU A 140 -56.48 -11.92 7.91
N SER A 141 -56.65 -12.60 9.05
CA SER A 141 -56.42 -11.97 10.34
C SER A 141 -54.94 -11.65 10.57
N LYS A 142 -54.67 -10.49 11.17
CA LYS A 142 -53.32 -10.05 11.59
C LYS A 142 -52.60 -11.10 12.42
N ALA A 143 -53.32 -11.78 13.32
CA ALA A 143 -52.78 -12.83 14.17
C ALA A 143 -52.30 -14.06 13.38
N SER A 144 -53.01 -14.44 12.31
CA SER A 144 -52.63 -15.56 11.44
C SER A 144 -51.32 -15.28 10.69
N VAL A 145 -51.21 -14.07 10.11
CA VAL A 145 -49.98 -13.63 9.42
C VAL A 145 -48.82 -13.54 10.41
N SER A 146 -49.02 -12.92 11.57
CA SER A 146 -48.01 -12.77 12.62
C SER A 146 -47.42 -14.12 13.05
N ARG A 147 -48.28 -15.10 13.39
CA ARG A 147 -47.82 -16.44 13.79
C ARG A 147 -47.04 -17.14 12.68
N SER A 148 -47.50 -17.02 11.44
CA SER A 148 -46.84 -17.61 10.28
C SER A 148 -45.45 -17.04 10.04
N VAL A 149 -45.30 -15.71 10.13
CA VAL A 149 -44.01 -15.02 10.00
C VAL A 149 -43.08 -15.43 11.14
N ALA A 150 -43.56 -15.45 12.38
CA ALA A 150 -42.78 -15.87 13.54
C ALA A 150 -42.27 -17.32 13.42
N VAL A 151 -43.11 -18.26 12.96
CA VAL A 151 -42.70 -19.64 12.71
C VAL A 151 -41.66 -19.73 11.59
N ALA A 152 -41.85 -18.98 10.50
CA ALA A 152 -40.90 -18.96 9.40
C ALA A 152 -39.53 -18.41 9.84
N LEU A 153 -39.50 -17.31 10.60
CA LEU A 153 -38.27 -16.76 11.18
C LEU A 153 -37.58 -17.76 12.11
N ARG A 154 -38.33 -18.51 12.92
CA ARG A 154 -37.77 -19.57 13.79
C ARG A 154 -37.14 -20.70 12.98
N LYS A 155 -37.75 -21.10 11.86
CA LYS A 155 -37.17 -22.10 10.95
C LYS A 155 -35.88 -21.58 10.31
N LEU A 156 -35.88 -20.33 9.85
CA LEU A 156 -34.71 -19.70 9.24
C LEU A 156 -33.53 -19.57 10.20
N ARG A 157 -33.77 -19.33 11.50
CA ARG A 157 -32.71 -19.34 12.52
C ARG A 157 -31.96 -20.67 12.62
N LYS A 158 -32.55 -21.78 12.20
CA LYS A 158 -31.90 -23.10 12.20
C LYS A 158 -30.95 -23.33 11.02
N LEU A 159 -30.97 -22.44 10.01
CA LEU A 159 -30.02 -22.45 8.89
C LEU A 159 -28.73 -21.69 9.18
N ARG A 160 -28.67 -20.98 10.32
CA ARG A 160 -27.54 -20.14 10.70
C ARG A 160 -26.46 -20.95 11.41
#